data_AF-A0A2K1L1A6-F1
#
_entry.id   AF-A0A2K1L1A6-F1
#
_cell.length_a   1.000
_cell.length_b   1.000
_cell.length_c   1.000
_cell.angle_alpha   90.00
_cell.angle_beta   90.00
_cell.angle_gamma   90.00
#
_symmetry.space_group_name_H-M   'P 1'
#
loop_
_entity.id
_entity.type
_entity.pdbx_description
1 polymer ?
#
loop_
_entity_poly.entity_id
_entity_poly.type
_entity_poly.pdbx_seq_one_letter_code
_entity_poly.pdbx_strand_id
1 'polypeptide(L)'
;RLDLYSCSYLTSLPNELVNLSSLIRLDLNGCSFLTSLPNKLANISSLKRLNLNGYLSLTSLPNELPNLYSLIEFDLSGCSSLIRLPNELKNLSSLKRLDMRSCSSLTSLPNELANLSSLRILKLSY
;
A
#
# COMPACT_ATOMS: atom_id res chain seq x y z
N ARG A 1 -0.76 -16.19 -2.36
CA ARG A 1 -1.45 -14.98 -2.89
C ARG A 1 -2.80 -14.94 -2.22
N LEU A 2 -3.25 -13.75 -1.80
CA LEU A 2 -4.61 -13.49 -1.33
C LEU A 2 -5.20 -12.44 -2.26
N ASP A 3 -6.36 -12.77 -2.83
CA ASP A 3 -7.06 -11.92 -3.79
C ASP A 3 -8.45 -11.62 -3.24
N LEU A 4 -8.69 -10.34 -2.96
CA LEU A 4 -9.94 -9.81 -2.44
C LEU A 4 -10.49 -8.75 -3.41
N TYR A 5 -10.16 -8.88 -4.70
CA TYR A 5 -10.64 -7.98 -5.75
C TYR A 5 -12.16 -7.78 -5.68
N SER A 6 -12.56 -6.50 -5.67
CA SER A 6 -13.95 -6.05 -5.63
C SER A 6 -14.77 -6.62 -4.46
N CYS A 7 -14.15 -6.93 -3.32
CA CYS A 7 -14.87 -7.22 -2.09
C CYS A 7 -15.49 -5.94 -1.51
N SER A 8 -16.55 -5.45 -2.13
CA SER A 8 -17.21 -4.17 -1.83
C SER A 8 -17.92 -4.13 -0.47
N TYR A 9 -18.05 -5.25 0.25
CA TYR A 9 -18.61 -5.26 1.60
C TYR A 9 -17.56 -5.53 2.68
N LEU A 10 -16.29 -5.68 2.30
CA LEU A 10 -15.21 -5.92 3.24
C LEU A 10 -14.89 -4.64 4.01
N THR A 11 -15.13 -4.64 5.31
CA THR A 11 -14.95 -3.45 6.17
C THR A 11 -13.65 -3.46 6.96
N SER A 12 -13.06 -4.64 7.17
CA SER A 12 -11.81 -4.84 7.90
C SER A 12 -11.04 -6.07 7.38
N LEU A 13 -9.75 -6.12 7.72
CA LEU A 13 -8.89 -7.28 7.53
C LEU A 13 -8.40 -7.78 8.89
N PRO A 14 -8.31 -9.12 9.09
CA PRO A 14 -7.81 -9.68 10.33
C PRO A 14 -6.31 -9.42 10.51
N ASN A 15 -5.88 -9.26 11.76
CA ASN A 15 -4.45 -9.15 12.11
C ASN A 15 -3.71 -10.46 11.83
N GLU A 16 -4.44 -11.57 11.76
CA GLU A 16 -3.98 -12.93 11.47
C GLU A 16 -3.48 -13.11 10.04
N LEU A 17 -3.64 -12.10 9.16
CA LEU A 17 -2.98 -12.09 7.85
C LEU A 17 -1.46 -12.29 7.95
N VAL A 18 -0.86 -11.89 9.07
CA VAL A 18 0.57 -12.13 9.36
C VAL A 18 0.94 -13.61 9.38
N ASN A 19 -0.01 -14.49 9.69
CA ASN A 19 0.22 -15.94 9.73
C ASN A 19 0.36 -16.54 8.33
N LEU A 20 0.01 -15.79 7.28
CA LEU A 20 0.24 -16.17 5.89
C LEU A 20 1.71 -15.91 5.51
N SER A 21 2.63 -16.66 6.13
CA SER A 21 4.08 -16.47 6.01
C SER A 21 4.61 -16.54 4.56
N SER A 22 3.88 -17.19 3.66
CA SER A 22 4.20 -17.29 2.22
C SER A 22 3.39 -16.33 1.33
N LEU A 23 2.75 -15.30 1.91
CA LEU A 23 1.92 -14.36 1.16
C LEU A 23 2.77 -13.38 0.34
N ILE A 24 2.92 -13.68 -0.94
CA ILE A 24 3.70 -12.85 -1.88
C ILE A 24 2.90 -11.67 -2.46
N ARG A 25 1.58 -11.82 -2.60
CA ARG A 25 0.69 -10.80 -3.19
C ARG A 25 -0.59 -10.69 -2.37
N LEU A 26 -0.94 -9.46 -2.01
CA LEU A 26 -2.23 -9.05 -1.46
C LEU A 26 -2.90 -8.10 -2.45
N ASP A 27 -4.08 -8.48 -2.93
CA ASP A 27 -4.90 -7.66 -3.82
C ASP A 27 -6.18 -7.22 -3.11
N LEU A 28 -6.34 -5.91 -2.90
CA LEU A 28 -7.49 -5.25 -2.27
C LEU A 28 -8.15 -4.26 -3.23
N ASN A 29 -7.88 -4.40 -4.54
CA ASN A 29 -8.44 -3.50 -5.55
C ASN A 29 -9.97 -3.51 -5.50
N GLY A 30 -10.59 -2.34 -5.36
CA GLY A 30 -12.04 -2.20 -5.32
C GLY A 30 -12.69 -2.57 -3.98
N CYS A 31 -11.90 -2.75 -2.91
CA CYS A 31 -12.42 -2.87 -1.53
C CYS A 31 -12.82 -1.49 -0.98
N SER A 32 -13.83 -0.85 -1.58
CA SER A 32 -14.19 0.55 -1.31
C SER A 32 -14.73 0.85 0.09
N PHE A 33 -15.15 -0.16 0.85
CA PHE A 33 -15.67 -0.02 2.22
C PHE A 33 -14.67 -0.42 3.30
N LEU A 34 -13.46 -0.85 2.93
CA LEU A 34 -12.42 -1.17 3.90
C LEU A 34 -12.10 0.11 4.68
N THR A 35 -12.02 0.07 6.00
CA THR A 35 -11.85 1.30 6.80
C THR A 35 -10.39 1.59 7.13
N SER A 36 -9.58 0.55 7.27
CA SER A 36 -8.14 0.65 7.47
C SER A 36 -7.42 -0.63 7.05
N LEU A 37 -6.11 -0.54 6.88
CA LEU A 37 -5.22 -1.70 6.83
C LEU A 37 -4.79 -2.09 8.25
N PRO A 38 -4.61 -3.39 8.55
CA PRO A 38 -4.13 -3.81 9.85
C PRO A 38 -2.66 -3.44 10.03
N ASN A 39 -2.27 -2.91 11.20
CA ASN A 39 -0.88 -2.52 11.47
C ASN A 39 0.10 -3.72 11.30
N LYS A 40 -0.36 -4.94 11.59
CA LYS A 40 0.43 -6.17 11.40
C LYS A 40 0.67 -6.55 9.93
N LEU A 41 0.06 -5.86 8.96
CA LEU A 41 0.35 -6.07 7.54
C LEU A 41 1.84 -5.91 7.25
N ALA A 42 2.49 -4.95 7.92
CA ALA A 42 3.91 -4.68 7.82
C ALA A 42 4.81 -5.86 8.23
N ASN A 43 4.28 -6.85 8.96
CA ASN A 43 5.02 -8.01 9.42
C ASN A 43 5.05 -9.16 8.40
N ILE A 44 4.36 -9.02 7.26
CA ILE A 44 4.37 -10.02 6.19
C ILE A 44 5.65 -9.84 5.35
N SER A 45 6.77 -10.34 5.88
CA SER A 45 8.11 -10.18 5.28
C SER A 45 8.25 -10.76 3.86
N SER A 46 7.36 -11.67 3.46
CA SER A 46 7.34 -12.26 2.12
C SER A 46 6.55 -11.46 1.08
N LEU A 47 5.84 -10.40 1.50
CA LEU A 47 4.98 -9.62 0.62
C LEU A 47 5.79 -8.81 -0.40
N LYS A 48 5.57 -9.09 -1.68
CA LYS A 48 6.23 -8.43 -2.82
C LYS A 48 5.30 -7.51 -3.60
N ARG A 49 3.99 -7.73 -3.53
CA ARG A 49 2.99 -6.96 -4.26
C ARG A 49 1.82 -6.59 -3.36
N LEU A 50 1.55 -5.30 -3.22
CA LEU A 50 0.40 -4.76 -2.50
C LEU A 50 -0.40 -3.90 -3.47
N ASN A 51 -1.64 -4.30 -3.73
CA ASN A 51 -2.56 -3.54 -4.59
C ASN A 51 -3.72 -3.01 -3.76
N LEU A 52 -3.80 -1.69 -3.63
CA LEU A 52 -4.85 -0.94 -2.93
C LEU A 52 -5.67 -0.09 -3.91
N ASN A 53 -5.63 -0.41 -5.20
CA ASN A 53 -6.27 0.41 -6.22
C ASN A 53 -7.76 0.66 -5.92
N GLY A 54 -8.19 1.92 -6.02
CA GLY A 54 -9.59 2.29 -5.83
C GLY A 54 -10.07 2.13 -4.38
N TYR A 55 -9.14 2.10 -3.42
CA TYR A 55 -9.48 2.14 -2.00
C TYR A 55 -9.87 3.58 -1.61
N LEU A 56 -11.12 3.94 -1.92
CA LEU A 56 -11.64 5.31 -1.83
C LEU A 56 -11.64 5.90 -0.41
N SER A 57 -11.87 5.08 0.63
CA SER A 57 -11.92 5.52 2.03
C SER A 57 -10.55 5.56 2.73
N LEU A 58 -9.47 5.18 2.06
CA LEU A 58 -8.13 5.14 2.65
C LEU A 58 -7.59 6.56 2.87
N THR A 59 -7.62 7.04 4.11
CA THR A 59 -7.11 8.38 4.46
C THR A 59 -5.63 8.38 4.85
N SER A 60 -5.13 7.26 5.37
CA SER A 60 -3.74 7.06 5.78
C SER A 60 -3.33 5.59 5.70
N LEU A 61 -2.03 5.35 5.47
CA LEU A 61 -1.42 4.04 5.60
C LEU A 61 -0.90 3.80 7.03
N PRO A 62 -0.75 2.54 7.48
CA PRO A 62 -0.10 2.25 8.77
C PRO A 62 1.31 2.83 8.83
N ASN A 63 1.70 3.34 9.99
CA ASN A 63 3.03 3.93 10.19
C ASN A 63 4.15 2.92 9.98
N GLU A 64 3.89 1.64 10.25
CA GLU A 64 4.82 0.54 10.11
C GLU A 64 4.90 0.00 8.67
N LEU A 65 4.06 0.46 7.73
CA LEU A 65 4.08 0.01 6.33
C LEU A 65 5.49 0.02 5.69
N PRO A 66 6.38 1.00 5.96
CA PRO A 66 7.75 1.00 5.48
C PRO A 66 8.60 -0.21 5.94
N ASN A 67 8.12 -1.06 6.85
CA ASN A 67 8.78 -2.32 7.23
C ASN A 67 8.52 -3.47 6.24
N LEU A 68 7.77 -3.24 5.17
CA LEU A 68 7.64 -4.17 4.04
C LEU A 68 8.90 -4.15 3.16
N TYR A 69 10.04 -4.56 3.73
CA TYR A 69 11.37 -4.50 3.08
C TYR A 69 11.44 -5.25 1.75
N SER A 70 10.60 -6.29 1.58
CA SER A 70 10.51 -7.13 0.37
C SER A 70 9.56 -6.59 -0.70
N LEU A 71 8.84 -5.48 -0.45
CA LEU A 71 7.83 -4.96 -1.36
C LEU A 71 8.47 -4.47 -2.65
N ILE A 72 8.00 -4.96 -3.79
CA ILE A 72 8.52 -4.64 -5.13
C ILE A 72 7.56 -3.73 -5.88
N GLU A 73 6.25 -3.98 -5.76
CA GLU A 73 5.20 -3.23 -6.42
C GLU A 73 4.15 -2.78 -5.40
N PHE A 74 3.89 -1.48 -5.37
CA PHE A 74 2.86 -0.87 -4.56
C PHE A 74 1.94 -0.02 -5.42
N ASP A 75 0.66 -0.41 -5.50
CA ASP A 75 -0.36 0.32 -6.23
C ASP A 75 -1.33 0.98 -5.26
N LEU A 76 -1.34 2.30 -5.25
CA LEU A 76 -2.25 3.19 -4.53
C LEU A 76 -3.16 3.95 -5.50
N SER A 77 -3.18 3.60 -6.79
CA SER A 77 -3.92 4.38 -7.77
C SER A 77 -5.41 4.43 -7.45
N GLY A 78 -6.03 5.61 -7.57
CA GLY A 78 -7.43 5.80 -7.21
C GLY A 78 -7.71 5.84 -5.70
N CYS A 79 -6.70 5.85 -4.83
CA CYS A 79 -6.88 6.16 -3.40
C CYS A 79 -7.14 7.66 -3.20
N SER A 80 -8.30 8.13 -3.65
CA SER A 80 -8.63 9.55 -3.77
C SER A 80 -8.59 10.32 -2.46
N SER A 81 -8.88 9.66 -1.32
CA SER A 81 -8.90 10.27 0.01
C SER A 81 -7.57 10.17 0.77
N LEU A 82 -6.52 9.60 0.19
CA LEU A 82 -5.22 9.46 0.86
C LEU A 82 -4.57 10.84 1.02
N ILE A 83 -4.37 11.27 2.28
CA ILE A 83 -3.90 12.62 2.59
C ILE A 83 -2.37 12.71 2.59
N ARG A 84 -1.70 11.65 3.05
CA ARG A 84 -0.24 11.59 3.21
C ARG A 84 0.29 10.17 3.12
N LEU A 85 1.56 10.06 2.75
CA LEU A 85 2.33 8.83 2.86
C LEU A 85 2.99 8.72 4.25
N PRO A 86 3.31 7.51 4.72
CA PRO A 86 4.04 7.34 5.99
C PRO A 86 5.47 7.90 5.87
N ASN A 87 6.06 8.24 7.01
CA ASN A 87 7.48 8.60 7.08
C ASN A 87 8.36 7.39 6.74
N GLU A 88 9.66 7.59 6.58
CA GLU A 88 10.63 6.50 6.38
C GLU A 88 10.38 5.61 5.15
N LEU A 89 9.72 6.11 4.09
CA LEU A 89 9.53 5.35 2.85
C LEU A 89 10.83 4.76 2.29
N LYS A 90 11.98 5.37 2.58
CA LYS A 90 13.32 4.84 2.28
C LYS A 90 13.53 3.37 2.71
N ASN A 91 12.79 2.89 3.73
CA ASN A 91 12.84 1.52 4.23
C ASN A 91 12.21 0.51 3.25
N LEU A 92 11.38 0.95 2.30
CA LEU A 92 10.90 0.14 1.18
C LEU A 92 12.02 -0.07 0.14
N SER A 93 13.14 -0.63 0.59
CA SER A 93 14.42 -0.71 -0.15
C SER A 93 14.35 -1.58 -1.40
N SER A 94 13.38 -2.50 -1.48
CA SER A 94 13.12 -3.34 -2.66
C SER A 94 12.12 -2.74 -3.65
N LEU A 95 11.49 -1.60 -3.33
CA LEU A 95 10.38 -1.07 -4.11
C LEU A 95 10.85 -0.58 -5.46
N LYS A 96 10.32 -1.18 -6.53
CA LYS A 96 10.65 -0.85 -7.93
C LYS A 96 9.55 -0.06 -8.61
N ARG A 97 8.30 -0.26 -8.22
CA ARG A 97 7.13 0.43 -8.77
C ARG A 97 6.25 0.99 -7.66
N LEU A 98 5.97 2.29 -7.75
CA LEU A 98 4.96 2.98 -6.97
C LEU A 98 3.98 3.68 -7.92
N ASP A 99 2.70 3.35 -7.81
CA ASP A 99 1.62 3.98 -8.59
C ASP A 99 0.70 4.74 -7.65
N MET A 100 0.61 6.06 -7.81
CA MET A 100 -0.23 6.95 -7.00
C MET A 100 -1.06 7.89 -7.89
N ARG A 101 -1.43 7.42 -9.09
CA ARG A 101 -2.34 8.16 -9.97
C ARG A 101 -3.72 8.30 -9.32
N SER A 102 -4.37 9.43 -9.53
CA SER A 102 -5.70 9.75 -9.00
C SER A 102 -5.78 9.73 -7.45
N CYS A 103 -4.65 9.98 -6.77
CA CYS A 103 -4.62 10.27 -5.34
C CYS A 103 -4.87 11.77 -5.10
N SER A 104 -6.10 12.23 -5.37
CA SER A 104 -6.46 13.65 -5.42
C SER A 104 -6.29 14.43 -4.11
N SER A 105 -6.42 13.77 -2.95
CA SER A 105 -6.23 14.42 -1.63
C SER A 105 -4.79 14.45 -1.14
N LEU A 106 -3.84 13.87 -1.89
CA LEU A 106 -2.43 13.82 -1.50
C LEU A 106 -1.79 15.20 -1.69
N THR A 107 -1.53 15.90 -0.59
CA THR A 107 -1.08 17.31 -0.63
C THR A 107 0.42 17.47 -0.80
N SER A 108 1.21 16.48 -0.41
CA SER A 108 2.66 16.50 -0.51
C SER A 108 3.25 15.09 -0.64
N LEU A 109 4.45 15.02 -1.21
CA LEU A 109 5.28 13.82 -1.21
C LEU A 109 6.39 13.98 -0.16
N PRO A 110 6.68 12.95 0.65
CA PRO A 110 7.77 13.00 1.62
C PRO A 110 9.12 13.02 0.89
N ASN A 111 10.09 13.76 1.43
CA ASN A 111 11.44 13.88 0.84
C ASN A 111 12.14 12.51 0.73
N GLU A 112 11.80 11.57 1.61
CA GLU A 112 12.27 10.20 1.61
C GLU A 112 11.90 9.43 0.35
N LEU A 113 10.94 9.90 -0.45
CA LEU A 113 10.64 9.30 -1.75
C LEU A 113 11.88 9.31 -2.67
N ALA A 114 12.71 10.35 -2.58
CA ALA A 114 13.98 10.45 -3.30
C ALA A 114 15.01 9.40 -2.83
N ASN A 115 14.84 8.85 -1.63
CA ASN A 115 15.73 7.85 -1.03
C ASN A 115 15.33 6.40 -1.36
N LEU A 116 14.28 6.19 -2.17
CA LEU A 116 13.91 4.87 -2.68
C LEU A 116 14.91 4.39 -3.75
N SER A 117 16.04 3.85 -3.32
CA SER A 117 17.18 3.48 -4.18
C SER A 117 16.85 2.47 -5.29
N SER A 118 15.87 1.60 -5.06
CA SER A 118 15.40 0.59 -6.03
C SER A 118 14.29 1.08 -6.94
N LEU A 119 13.71 2.28 -6.72
CA LEU A 119 12.57 2.74 -7.50
C LEU A 119 12.98 2.95 -8.96
N ARG A 120 12.14 2.45 -9.87
CA ARG A 120 12.33 2.57 -11.33
C ARG A 120 11.11 3.19 -12.01
N ILE A 121 9.93 2.96 -11.44
CA ILE A 121 8.68 3.46 -11.97
C ILE A 121 7.93 4.19 -10.86
N LEU A 122 7.78 5.49 -11.02
CA LEU A 122 6.90 6.33 -10.21
C LEU A 122 5.80 6.87 -11.14
N LYS A 123 4.54 6.58 -10.84
CA LYS A 123 3.40 7.12 -11.58
C LYS A 123 2.62 8.08 -10.71
N LEU A 124 2.52 9.32 -11.19
CA LEU A 124 1.80 10.42 -10.56
C LEU A 124 0.90 11.04 -11.62
N SER A 125 -0.37 11.24 -11.28
CA SER A 125 -1.31 12.09 -12.02
C SER A 125 -2.44 12.41 -11.04
N TYR A 126 -2.94 13.64 -11.07
CA TYR A 126 -4.06 14.07 -10.23
C TYR A 126 -5.36 13.89 -10.98
#